data_AF-K2MR00-F1
#
_entry.id   AF-K2MR00-F1
#
_cell.length_a   1.000
_cell.length_b   1.000
_cell.length_c   1.000
_cell.angle_alpha   90.00
_cell.angle_beta   90.00
_cell.angle_gamma   90.00
#
_symmetry.space_group_name_H-M   'P 1'
#
loop_
_entity.id
_entity.type
_entity.pdbx_description
1 polymer ?
#
loop_
_entity_poly.entity_id
_entity_poly.type
_entity_poly.pdbx_seq_one_letter_code
_entity_poly.pdbx_strand_id
1 'polypeptide(L)'
;MTLFRTVDPAVEPVTLVEAKAHLRIAHAGEDELLNGLIRAAREEVETTTGSALINQSWRMVLDDWPRDALLLLRRPPVRQIISVTVFDADGAGSVLDPARYHLDPVSSPARLYLGERPPSGGC
;
A
#
# COMPACT_ATOMS: atom_id res chain seq x y z
N MET A 1 0.03 -14.42 -3.41
CA MET A 1 -0.10 -12.94 -3.43
C MET A 1 0.34 -12.39 -2.08
N THR A 2 1.47 -11.71 -2.03
CA THR A 2 2.02 -11.15 -0.78
C THR A 2 2.07 -9.64 -0.90
N LEU A 3 1.59 -8.92 0.11
CA LEU A 3 1.62 -7.46 0.17
C LEU A 3 2.42 -7.04 1.39
N PHE A 4 3.47 -6.23 1.19
CA PHE A 4 4.28 -5.73 2.29
C PHE A 4 4.65 -4.26 2.09
N ARG A 5 4.78 -3.54 3.21
CA ARG A 5 5.12 -2.12 3.24
C ARG A 5 6.60 -1.95 2.92
N THR A 6 6.93 -1.03 2.03
CA THR A 6 8.33 -0.74 1.66
C THR A 6 8.85 0.52 2.32
N VAL A 7 7.97 1.47 2.62
CA VAL A 7 8.30 2.74 3.29
C VAL A 7 7.24 3.00 4.35
N ASP A 8 7.68 3.22 5.58
CA ASP A 8 6.80 3.63 6.66
C ASP A 8 6.25 5.04 6.41
N PRO A 9 5.00 5.34 6.85
CA PRO A 9 4.48 6.70 6.74
C PRO A 9 5.38 7.71 7.45
N ALA A 10 5.74 8.77 6.75
CA ALA A 10 6.57 9.85 7.29
C ALA A 10 5.81 10.75 8.29
N VAL A 11 4.48 10.65 8.30
CA VAL A 11 3.58 11.40 9.18
C VAL A 11 2.49 10.49 9.72
N GLU A 12 1.99 10.81 10.90
CA GLU A 12 0.81 10.14 11.47
C GLU A 12 -0.48 10.86 11.09
N PRO A 13 -1.62 10.15 11.00
CA PRO A 13 -2.91 10.77 10.73
C PRO A 13 -3.41 11.67 11.86
N VAL A 14 -2.93 11.46 13.08
CA VAL A 14 -3.19 12.31 14.23
C VAL A 14 -1.85 12.78 14.77
N THR A 15 -1.70 14.09 14.91
CA THR A 15 -0.49 14.68 15.48
C THR A 15 -0.47 14.53 17.00
N LEU A 16 0.74 14.57 17.58
CA LEU A 16 0.90 14.55 19.04
C LEU A 16 0.14 15.71 19.71
N VAL A 17 0.10 16.88 19.09
CA VAL A 17 -0.61 18.06 19.62
C VAL A 17 -2.12 17.81 19.66
N GLU A 18 -2.69 17.25 18.59
CA GLU A 18 -4.12 16.90 18.54
C GLU A 18 -4.46 15.83 19.57
N ALA A 19 -3.62 14.80 19.70
CA ALA A 19 -3.80 13.75 20.71
C ALA A 19 -3.76 14.31 22.13
N LYS A 20 -2.80 15.19 22.43
CA LYS A 20 -2.68 15.84 23.74
C LYS A 20 -3.84 16.77 24.03
N ALA A 21 -4.31 17.53 23.04
CA ALA A 21 -5.50 18.36 23.18
C ALA A 21 -6.75 17.52 23.48
N HIS A 22 -6.91 16.38 22.79
CA HIS A 22 -8.02 15.45 23.02
C HIS A 22 -7.98 14.83 24.42
N LEU A 23 -6.80 14.41 24.88
CA LEU A 23 -6.58 13.82 26.20
C LEU A 23 -6.44 14.84 27.34
N ARG A 24 -6.44 16.14 27.02
CA ARG A 24 -6.22 17.27 27.95
C ARG A 24 -4.88 17.21 28.68
N ILE A 25 -3.83 16.77 27.99
CA ILE A 25 -2.46 16.67 28.51
C ILE A 25 -1.69 17.96 28.16
N ALA A 26 -1.16 18.65 29.17
CA ALA A 26 -0.40 19.88 28.98
C ALA A 26 1.14 19.73 29.08
N HIS A 27 1.62 18.61 29.67
CA HIS A 27 3.05 18.36 29.87
C HIS A 27 3.67 17.49 28.77
N ALA A 28 4.99 17.42 28.71
CA ALA A 28 5.74 16.65 27.71
C ALA A 28 6.21 15.26 28.18
N GLY A 29 5.98 14.91 29.45
CA GLY A 29 6.54 13.68 30.05
C GLY A 29 6.05 12.35 29.43
N GLU A 30 4.97 12.38 28.65
CA GLU A 30 4.38 11.18 28.02
C GLU A 30 4.47 11.23 26.49
N ASP A 31 5.22 12.17 25.92
CA ASP A 31 5.25 12.40 24.47
C ASP A 31 5.75 11.15 23.71
N GLU A 32 6.73 10.42 24.25
CA GLU A 32 7.21 9.16 23.66
C GLU A 32 6.13 8.07 23.68
N LEU A 33 5.44 7.92 24.81
CA LEU A 33 4.34 6.95 24.96
C LEU A 33 3.20 7.26 23.99
N LEU A 34 2.76 8.52 23.94
CA LEU A 34 1.70 8.97 23.05
C LEU A 34 2.06 8.74 21.57
N ASN A 35 3.30 9.04 21.17
CA ASN A 35 3.77 8.73 19.81
C ASN A 35 3.78 7.22 19.51
N GLY A 36 4.05 6.37 20.52
CA GLY A 36 3.92 4.92 20.39
C GLY A 36 2.46 4.48 20.21
N LEU A 37 1.55 5.03 21.02
CA LEU A 37 0.12 4.73 20.95
C LEU A 37 -0.52 5.19 19.65
N ILE A 38 -0.14 6.37 19.13
CA ILE A 38 -0.63 6.87 17.84
C ILE A 38 -0.25 5.91 16.70
N ARG A 39 1.01 5.44 16.69
CA ARG A 39 1.48 4.43 15.71
C ARG A 39 0.69 3.14 15.80
N ALA A 40 0.58 2.58 17.01
CA ALA A 40 -0.15 1.33 17.24
C ALA A 40 -1.63 1.45 16.85
N ALA A 41 -2.28 2.57 17.19
CA ALA A 41 -3.67 2.82 16.83
C ALA A 41 -3.85 2.91 15.32
N ARG A 42 -2.95 3.60 14.61
CA ARG A 42 -2.98 3.66 13.14
C ARG A 42 -2.81 2.27 12.54
N GLU A 43 -1.84 1.48 12.98
CA GLU A 43 -1.62 0.12 12.48
C GLU A 43 -2.82 -0.81 12.71
N GLU A 44 -3.46 -0.71 13.87
CA GLU A 44 -4.68 -1.47 14.20
C GLU A 44 -5.86 -1.08 13.30
N VAL A 45 -6.08 0.23 13.10
CA VAL A 45 -7.16 0.71 12.23
C VAL A 45 -6.90 0.31 10.77
N GLU A 46 -5.67 0.44 10.28
CA GLU A 46 -5.33 0.01 8.92
C GLU A 46 -5.48 -1.50 8.72
N THR A 47 -5.15 -2.30 9.74
CA THR A 47 -5.32 -3.76 9.72
C THR A 47 -6.80 -4.14 9.71
N THR A 48 -7.61 -3.47 10.54
CA THR A 48 -9.05 -3.73 10.67
C THR A 48 -9.82 -3.29 9.42
N THR A 49 -9.50 -2.11 8.88
CA THR A 49 -10.20 -1.53 7.72
C THR A 49 -9.61 -1.98 6.39
N GLY A 50 -8.43 -2.60 6.39
CA GLY A 50 -7.68 -2.93 5.17
C GLY A 50 -7.29 -1.70 4.35
N SER A 51 -7.33 -0.49 4.93
CA SER A 51 -7.11 0.76 4.22
C SER A 51 -5.80 1.44 4.63
N ALA A 52 -5.25 2.28 3.76
CA ALA A 52 -4.11 3.14 4.07
C ALA A 52 -4.60 4.53 4.51
N LEU A 53 -4.33 4.93 5.75
CA LEU A 53 -4.80 6.22 6.29
C LEU A 53 -3.92 7.41 5.86
N ILE A 54 -2.63 7.14 5.67
CA ILE A 54 -1.64 8.12 5.20
C ILE A 54 -0.96 7.59 3.94
N ASN A 55 -0.36 8.49 3.16
CA ASN A 55 0.47 8.13 2.02
C ASN A 55 1.63 7.22 2.44
N GLN A 56 1.65 6.02 1.86
CA GLN A 56 2.68 5.02 2.09
C GLN A 56 2.91 4.19 0.83
N SER A 57 4.08 3.56 0.77
CA SER A 57 4.47 2.73 -0.37
C SER A 57 4.38 1.26 0.01
N TRP A 58 3.73 0.50 -0.88
CA TRP A 58 3.51 -0.93 -0.73
C TRP A 58 4.03 -1.64 -1.96
N ARG A 59 4.54 -2.85 -1.75
CA ARG A 59 4.86 -3.79 -2.81
C ARG A 59 3.92 -4.96 -2.74
N MET A 60 3.27 -5.26 -3.86
CA MET A 60 2.51 -6.47 -4.05
C MET A 60 3.29 -7.41 -4.96
N VAL A 61 3.44 -8.65 -4.53
CA VAL A 61 4.12 -9.72 -5.27
C VAL A 61 3.10 -10.81 -5.58
N LEU A 62 3.13 -11.26 -6.82
CA LEU A 62 2.25 -12.28 -7.39
C LEU A 62 3.13 -13.32 -8.04
N ASP A 63 2.78 -14.59 -7.85
CA ASP A 63 3.50 -15.69 -8.49
C ASP A 63 3.13 -15.79 -9.99
N ASP A 64 1.89 -15.44 -10.35
CA ASP A 64 1.42 -15.38 -11.73
C ASP A 64 0.39 -14.26 -11.91
N TRP A 65 0.27 -13.78 -13.16
CA TRP A 65 -0.71 -12.77 -13.52
C TRP A 65 -2.12 -13.39 -13.66
N PRO A 66 -3.19 -12.71 -13.20
CA PRO A 66 -4.57 -13.15 -13.41
C PRO A 66 -4.89 -13.39 -14.90
N ARG A 67 -5.72 -14.40 -15.19
CA ARG A 67 -6.05 -14.81 -16.57
C ARG A 67 -6.76 -13.73 -17.37
N ASP A 68 -7.54 -12.88 -16.69
CA ASP A 68 -8.34 -11.79 -17.25
C ASP A 68 -7.56 -10.47 -17.38
N ALA A 69 -6.24 -10.48 -17.13
CA ALA A 69 -5.37 -9.31 -17.11
C ALA A 69 -5.81 -8.20 -16.12
N LEU A 70 -6.70 -8.53 -15.19
CA LEU A 70 -7.25 -7.62 -14.18
C LEU A 70 -6.74 -8.01 -12.81
N LEU A 71 -6.07 -7.06 -12.16
CA LEU A 71 -5.55 -7.23 -10.82
C LEU A 71 -6.28 -6.31 -9.83
N LEU A 72 -6.87 -6.92 -8.80
CA LEU A 72 -7.53 -6.20 -7.72
C LEU A 72 -6.52 -5.82 -6.64
N LEU A 73 -6.38 -4.52 -6.38
CA LEU A 73 -5.50 -3.98 -5.35
C LEU A 73 -6.27 -3.92 -4.02
N ARG A 74 -5.91 -4.82 -3.10
CA ARG A 74 -6.69 -5.07 -1.87
C ARG A 74 -6.50 -4.03 -0.74
N ARG A 75 -5.70 -2.98 -0.95
CA ARG A 75 -5.44 -1.93 0.06
C ARG A 75 -5.80 -0.53 -0.47
N PRO A 76 -7.09 -0.14 -0.43
CA PRO A 76 -7.53 1.19 -0.85
C PRO A 76 -7.16 2.27 0.20
N PRO A 77 -7.17 3.56 -0.17
CA PRO A 77 -7.18 4.09 -1.53
C PRO A 77 -5.79 3.98 -2.18
N VAL A 78 -5.74 3.54 -3.45
CA VAL A 78 -4.50 3.51 -4.24
C VAL A 78 -4.39 4.82 -5.02
N ARG A 79 -3.34 5.60 -4.77
CA ARG A 79 -3.13 6.88 -5.49
C ARG A 79 -2.43 6.72 -6.83
N GLN A 80 -1.40 5.90 -6.90
CA GLN A 80 -0.58 5.72 -8.09
C GLN A 80 0.19 4.40 -8.04
N ILE A 81 0.53 3.87 -9.21
CA ILE A 81 1.49 2.77 -9.37
C ILE A 81 2.87 3.37 -9.62
N ILE A 82 3.84 3.06 -8.76
CA ILE A 82 5.22 3.54 -8.91
C ILE A 82 5.95 2.79 -10.02
N SER A 83 5.82 1.46 -10.05
CA SER A 83 6.37 0.60 -11.09
C SER A 83 5.68 -0.76 -11.07
N VAL A 84 5.65 -1.41 -12.24
CA VAL A 84 5.26 -2.82 -12.38
C VAL A 84 6.47 -3.56 -12.94
N THR A 85 6.90 -4.62 -12.26
CA THR A 85 7.99 -5.49 -12.71
C THR A 85 7.44 -6.88 -12.97
N VAL A 86 7.74 -7.43 -14.13
CA VAL A 86 7.40 -8.80 -14.53
C VAL A 86 8.68 -9.60 -14.56
N PHE A 87 8.62 -10.83 -14.06
CA PHE A 87 9.71 -11.79 -14.12
C PHE A 87 9.38 -12.89 -15.13
N ASP A 88 10.35 -13.28 -15.95
CA ASP A 88 10.24 -14.43 -16.83
C ASP A 88 10.57 -15.75 -16.11
N ALA A 89 10.56 -16.87 -16.86
CA ALA A 89 10.83 -18.20 -16.32
C ALA A 89 12.27 -18.36 -15.79
N ASP A 90 13.20 -17.53 -16.26
CA ASP A 90 14.60 -17.51 -15.80
C ASP A 90 14.80 -16.57 -14.60
N GLY A 91 13.72 -15.93 -14.12
CA GLY A 91 13.73 -14.98 -13.00
C GLY A 91 14.29 -13.60 -13.37
N ALA A 92 14.46 -13.29 -14.66
CA ALA A 92 14.91 -11.99 -15.10
C ALA A 92 13.76 -10.98 -15.05
N GLY A 93 13.96 -9.90 -14.31
CA GLY A 93 12.96 -8.85 -14.11
C GLY A 93 13.01 -7.79 -15.19
N SER A 94 11.85 -7.49 -15.79
CA SER A 94 11.66 -6.36 -16.72
C SER A 94 10.62 -5.40 -16.17
N VAL A 95 10.93 -4.10 -16.21
CA VAL A 95 9.96 -3.05 -15.84
C VAL A 95 9.01 -2.86 -17.01
N LEU A 96 7.72 -2.96 -16.73
CA LEU A 96 6.67 -2.77 -17.73
C LEU A 96 6.48 -1.27 -17.98
N ASP A 97 6.36 -0.90 -19.26
CA ASP A 97 6.03 0.46 -19.67
C ASP A 97 4.66 0.89 -19.07
N PRO A 98 4.57 2.06 -18.40
CA PRO A 98 3.31 2.63 -17.94
C PRO A 98 2.19 2.70 -18.99
N ALA A 99 2.51 2.80 -20.29
CA ALA A 99 1.51 2.76 -21.36
C ALA A 99 0.82 1.40 -21.52
N ARG A 100 1.39 0.32 -20.96
CA ARG A 100 0.85 -1.05 -21.07
C ARG A 100 -0.09 -1.42 -19.93
N TYR A 101 -0.26 -0.56 -18.93
CA TYR A 101 -1.20 -0.79 -17.83
C TYR A 101 -2.01 0.45 -17.49
N HIS A 102 -3.21 0.24 -16.96
CA HIS A 102 -4.13 1.29 -16.55
C HIS A 102 -4.60 1.07 -15.12
N LEU A 103 -4.39 2.06 -14.26
CA LEU A 103 -4.92 2.07 -12.90
C LEU A 103 -6.30 2.74 -12.91
N ASP A 104 -7.30 2.04 -12.39
CA ASP A 104 -8.56 2.62 -11.94
C ASP A 104 -8.54 2.72 -10.40
N PRO A 105 -8.23 3.91 -9.85
CA PRO A 105 -8.14 4.13 -8.40
C PRO A 105 -9.51 4.40 -7.76
N VAL A 106 -10.56 4.63 -8.55
CA VAL A 106 -11.90 5.03 -8.06
C VAL A 106 -12.72 3.81 -7.67
N SER A 107 -12.54 2.70 -8.38
CA SER A 107 -13.17 1.42 -8.04
C SER A 107 -12.77 0.95 -6.63
N SER A 108 -13.71 0.30 -5.93
CA SER A 108 -13.47 -0.39 -4.67
C SER A 108 -13.77 -1.89 -4.83
N PRO A 109 -12.77 -2.78 -4.83
CA PRO A 109 -11.33 -2.52 -4.74
C PRO A 109 -10.75 -1.86 -6.00
N ALA A 110 -9.64 -1.14 -5.85
CA ALA A 110 -8.94 -0.50 -6.98
C ALA A 110 -8.43 -1.55 -7.97
N ARG A 111 -8.37 -1.21 -9.25
CA ARG A 111 -8.13 -2.17 -10.33
C ARG A 111 -6.91 -1.75 -11.16
N LEU A 112 -6.05 -2.70 -11.46
CA LEU A 112 -4.95 -2.54 -12.40
C LEU A 112 -5.20 -3.46 -13.60
N TYR A 113 -5.40 -2.85 -14.77
CA TYR A 113 -5.59 -3.53 -16.03
C TYR A 113 -4.28 -3.57 -16.79
N LEU A 114 -3.96 -4.70 -17.42
CA LEU A 114 -2.87 -4.80 -18.38
C LEU A 114 -3.44 -4.97 -19.79
N GLY A 115 -2.86 -4.28 -20.76
CA GLY A 115 -3.26 -4.40 -22.17
C GLY A 115 -2.98 -5.78 -22.76
N GLU A 116 -1.92 -6.44 -22.30
CA GLU A 116 -1.56 -7.80 -22.64
C GLU A 116 -1.06 -8.53 -21.40
N ARG A 117 -1.44 -9.80 -21.26
CA ARG A 117 -0.96 -10.63 -20.15
C ARG A 117 0.55 -10.85 -20.33
N PRO A 118 1.39 -10.55 -19.32
CA PRO A 118 2.80 -10.87 -19.40
C PRO A 118 2.99 -12.39 -19.45
N PRO A 119 4.06 -12.89 -20.12
CA PRO A 119 4.38 -14.30 -20.09
C PRO A 119 4.50 -14.74 -18.63
N SER A 120 3.75 -15.77 -18.24
CA SER A 120 3.89 -16.36 -16.91
C SER A 120 5.29 -16.93 -16.80
N GLY A 121 6.07 -16.50 -15.80
CA GLY A 121 7.27 -17.22 -15.37
C GLY A 121 6.82 -18.57 -14.86
N GLY A 122 6.67 -19.54 -15.77
CA GLY A 122 6.10 -20.84 -15.48
C GLY A 122 7.00 -21.65 -14.56
N CYS A 123 6.36 -22.54 -13.78
CA CYS A 123 6.93 -23.87 -13.57
C CYS A 123 6.75 -24.71 -14.84
#